data_AF-A0A1V6KFM7-F1
#
_entry.id   AF-A0A1V6KFM7-F1
#
_cell.length_a   1.000
_cell.length_b   1.000
_cell.length_c   1.000
_cell.angle_alpha   90.00
_cell.angle_beta   90.00
_cell.angle_gamma   90.00
#
_symmetry.space_group_name_H-M   'P 1'
#
loop_
_entity.id
_entity.type
_entity.pdbx_description
1 polymer ?
#
loop_
_entity_poly.entity_id
_entity_poly.type
_entity_poly.pdbx_seq_one_letter_code
_entity_poly.pdbx_strand_id
1 'polypeptide(L)'
;MKIGRYLVAFVFFMMLLIAFGNRGVVDNYFIAKRLSQLKAENNALIAQNKELAGKILLLRSDPAYIESIARNELGMVKPGDVVYRWTQ
;
A
#
# COMPACT_ATOMS: atom_id res chain seq x y z
N MET A 1 18.75 56.73 1.43
CA MET A 1 18.72 55.59 0.49
C MET A 1 17.48 54.73 0.73
N LYS A 2 16.34 55.08 0.14
CA LYS A 2 15.07 54.33 0.33
C LYS A 2 14.88 53.27 -0.77
N ILE A 3 15.31 53.56 -1.99
CA ILE A 3 15.23 52.67 -3.18
C ILE A 3 15.92 51.32 -2.95
N GLY A 4 17.13 51.30 -2.35
CA GLY A 4 17.87 50.06 -2.12
C GLY A 4 17.13 49.05 -1.24
N ARG A 5 16.35 49.55 -0.26
CA ARG A 5 15.59 48.69 0.66
C ARG A 5 14.40 48.01 -0.03
N TYR A 6 13.77 48.71 -0.97
CA TYR A 6 12.70 48.13 -1.80
C TYR A 6 13.24 47.11 -2.81
N LEU A 7 14.43 47.35 -3.36
CA LEU A 7 15.10 46.38 -4.24
C LEU A 7 15.41 45.07 -3.53
N VAL A 8 15.97 45.13 -2.32
CA VAL A 8 16.25 43.93 -1.52
C VAL A 8 14.96 43.18 -1.18
N ALA A 9 13.90 43.90 -0.79
CA ALA A 9 12.59 43.29 -0.51
C ALA A 9 12.00 42.62 -1.77
N PHE A 10 12.14 43.24 -2.94
CA PHE A 10 11.66 42.68 -4.21
C PHE A 10 12.42 41.41 -4.60
N VAL A 11 13.75 41.41 -4.47
CA VAL A 11 14.57 40.21 -4.75
C VAL A 11 14.25 39.08 -3.78
N PHE A 12 14.05 39.39 -2.49
CA PHE A 12 13.64 38.40 -1.50
C PHE A 12 12.26 37.81 -1.81
N PHE A 13 11.31 38.65 -2.21
CA PHE A 13 9.97 38.21 -2.61
C PHE A 13 10.00 37.33 -3.88
N MET A 14 10.84 37.69 -4.86
CA MET A 14 11.08 36.85 -6.05
C MET A 14 11.71 35.51 -5.68
N MET A 15 12.67 35.47 -4.76
CA MET A 15 13.29 34.23 -4.31
C MET A 15 12.29 33.33 -3.59
N LEU A 16 11.40 33.90 -2.77
CA LEU A 16 10.29 33.17 -2.16
C LEU A 16 9.30 32.63 -3.22
N LEU A 17 8.93 33.44 -4.21
CA LEU A 17 8.05 32.99 -5.28
C LEU A 17 8.65 31.90 -6.17
N ILE A 18 9.98 31.84 -6.31
CA ILE A 18 10.64 30.75 -7.05
C ILE A 18 10.72 29.48 -6.18
N ALA A 19 11.00 29.64 -4.87
CA ALA A 19 11.07 28.52 -3.95
C ALA A 19 9.70 27.87 -3.68
N PHE A 20 8.65 28.69 -3.58
CA PHE A 20 7.26 28.29 -3.29
C PHE A 20 6.33 28.34 -4.52
N GLY A 21 6.82 28.72 -5.69
CA GLY A 21 6.05 28.76 -6.93
C GLY A 21 5.74 27.36 -7.46
N ASN A 22 4.76 27.27 -8.35
CA ASN A 22 4.28 26.03 -8.95
C ASN A 22 5.44 25.21 -9.55
N ARG A 23 5.73 24.01 -9.00
CA ARG A 23 6.93 23.16 -9.26
C ARG A 23 8.22 23.58 -8.55
N GLY A 24 8.11 24.27 -7.43
CA GLY A 24 9.23 24.59 -6.54
C GLY A 24 9.81 23.34 -5.87
N VAL A 25 10.86 23.53 -5.07
CA VAL A 25 11.59 22.44 -4.39
C VAL A 25 10.67 21.62 -3.48
N VAL A 26 9.67 22.27 -2.88
CA VAL A 26 8.69 21.64 -1.99
C VAL A 26 7.81 20.63 -2.74
N ASP A 27 7.32 20.99 -3.93
CA ASP A 27 6.49 20.09 -4.75
C ASP A 27 7.27 18.84 -5.16
N ASN A 28 8.54 19.01 -5.55
CA ASN A 28 9.38 17.88 -5.92
C ASN A 28 9.62 16.92 -4.74
N TYR A 29 9.78 17.46 -3.52
CA TYR A 29 9.89 16.63 -2.32
C TYR A 29 8.59 15.86 -2.03
N PHE A 30 7.43 16.51 -2.14
CA PHE A 30 6.14 15.85 -1.96
C PHE A 30 5.87 14.79 -3.03
N ILE A 31 6.22 15.06 -4.29
CA ILE A 31 6.09 14.12 -5.40
C ILE A 31 7.01 12.91 -5.18
N ALA A 32 8.26 13.12 -4.79
CA ALA A 32 9.19 12.04 -4.49
C ALA A 32 8.68 11.16 -3.33
N LYS A 33 8.14 11.79 -2.28
CA LYS A 33 7.51 11.07 -1.16
C LYS A 33 6.31 10.25 -1.61
N ARG A 34 5.39 10.83 -2.38
CA ARG A 34 4.24 10.10 -2.97
C ARG A 34 4.70 8.94 -3.84
N LEU A 35 5.71 9.16 -4.68
CA LEU A 35 6.26 8.12 -5.55
C LEU A 35 6.86 6.97 -4.73
N SER A 36 7.51 7.25 -3.61
CA SER A 36 8.02 6.21 -2.70
C SER A 36 6.88 5.40 -2.05
N GLN A 37 5.79 6.06 -1.63
CA GLN A 37 4.62 5.41 -1.05
C GLN A 37 3.91 4.52 -2.07
N LEU A 38 3.67 5.04 -3.28
CA LEU A 38 3.05 4.28 -4.36
C LEU A 38 3.91 3.05 -4.75
N LYS A 39 5.23 3.18 -4.76
CA LYS A 39 6.13 2.03 -5.00
C LYS A 39 6.02 0.98 -3.90
N ALA A 40 5.97 1.39 -2.64
CA ALA A 40 5.82 0.47 -1.53
C ALA A 40 4.47 -0.28 -1.60
N GLU A 41 3.38 0.44 -1.88
CA GLU A 41 2.05 -0.14 -2.08
C GLU A 41 2.03 -1.12 -3.26
N ASN A 42 2.65 -0.75 -4.38
CA ASN A 42 2.73 -1.62 -5.55
C ASN A 42 3.47 -2.92 -5.24
N ASN A 43 4.62 -2.83 -4.55
CA ASN A 43 5.37 -4.02 -4.13
C ASN A 43 4.56 -4.92 -3.19
N ALA A 44 3.80 -4.33 -2.26
CA ALA A 44 2.92 -5.07 -1.37
C ALA A 44 1.78 -5.78 -2.14
N LEU A 45 1.21 -5.13 -3.15
CA LEU A 45 0.19 -5.72 -4.02
C LEU A 45 0.75 -6.86 -4.88
N ILE A 46 1.97 -6.72 -5.40
CA ILE A 46 2.64 -7.78 -6.15
C ILE A 46 2.86 -9.02 -5.26
N ALA A 47 3.32 -8.82 -4.02
CA ALA A 47 3.52 -9.90 -3.07
C ALA A 47 2.20 -10.64 -2.75
N GLN A 48 1.14 -9.88 -2.47
CA GLN A 48 -0.20 -10.43 -2.24
C GLN A 48 -0.70 -11.21 -3.45
N ASN A 49 -0.59 -10.64 -4.66
CA ASN A 49 -0.99 -11.31 -5.89
C ASN A 49 -0.25 -12.63 -6.10
N LYS A 50 1.05 -12.69 -5.78
CA LYS A 50 1.83 -13.93 -5.88
C LYS A 50 1.34 -14.99 -4.88
N GLU A 51 1.04 -14.59 -3.65
CA GLU A 51 0.49 -15.47 -2.63
C GLU A 51 -0.89 -16.02 -3.05
N LEU A 52 -1.78 -15.13 -3.49
CA LEU A 52 -3.11 -15.48 -4.00
C LEU A 52 -3.03 -16.44 -5.19
N ALA A 53 -2.14 -16.19 -6.15
CA ALA A 53 -1.92 -17.08 -7.27
C ALA A 53 -1.46 -18.48 -6.81
N GLY A 54 -0.59 -18.56 -5.80
CA GLY A 54 -0.19 -19.82 -5.19
C GLY A 54 -1.37 -20.56 -4.55
N LYS A 55 -2.21 -19.85 -3.78
CA LYS A 55 -3.43 -20.42 -3.18
C LYS A 55 -4.40 -20.94 -4.24
N ILE A 56 -4.58 -20.21 -5.34
CA ILE A 56 -5.44 -20.64 -6.46
C ILE A 56 -4.91 -21.94 -7.08
N LEU A 57 -3.59 -22.07 -7.25
CA LEU A 57 -3.00 -23.30 -7.77
C LEU A 57 -3.29 -24.47 -6.83
N LEU A 58 -3.03 -24.32 -5.53
CA LEU A 58 -3.30 -25.36 -4.52
C LEU A 58 -4.78 -25.76 -4.49
N LEU A 59 -5.69 -24.79 -4.54
CA LEU A 59 -7.14 -25.04 -4.62
C LEU A 59 -7.57 -25.79 -5.88
N ARG A 60 -6.79 -25.75 -6.97
CA ARG A 60 -7.11 -26.45 -8.22
C ARG A 60 -6.46 -27.82 -8.32
N SER A 61 -5.25 -27.96 -7.79
CA SER A 61 -4.44 -29.17 -7.98
C SER A 61 -4.41 -30.10 -6.77
N ASP A 62 -4.75 -29.63 -5.56
CA ASP A 62 -4.60 -30.39 -4.32
C ASP A 62 -5.93 -30.56 -3.57
N PRO A 63 -6.58 -31.73 -3.70
CA PRO A 63 -7.80 -32.06 -2.96
C PRO A 63 -7.65 -32.04 -1.44
N ALA A 64 -6.47 -32.35 -0.90
CA ALA A 64 -6.24 -32.34 0.56
C ALA A 64 -6.19 -30.90 1.08
N TYR A 65 -5.62 -29.98 0.30
CA TYR A 65 -5.67 -28.54 0.61
C TYR A 65 -7.12 -28.04 0.66
N ILE A 66 -7.95 -28.43 -0.31
CA ILE A 66 -9.39 -28.10 -0.33
C ILE A 66 -10.10 -28.68 0.91
N GLU A 67 -9.87 -29.95 1.25
CA GLU A 67 -10.47 -30.58 2.43
C GLU A 67 -10.06 -29.88 3.72
N SER A 68 -8.80 -29.42 3.83
CA SER A 68 -8.34 -28.67 5.00
C SER A 68 -9.06 -27.33 5.16
N ILE A 69 -9.28 -26.59 4.07
CA ILE A 69 -10.05 -25.33 4.09
C ILE A 69 -11.51 -25.61 4.42
N ALA A 70 -12.10 -26.65 3.80
CA ALA A 70 -13.48 -27.04 4.05
C ALA A 70 -13.70 -27.36 5.54
N ARG A 71 -12.79 -28.10 6.18
CA ARG A 71 -12.90 -28.48 7.59
C ARG A 71 -12.57 -27.33 8.55
N ASN A 72 -11.46 -26.62 8.32
CA ASN A 72 -10.93 -25.66 9.29
C ASN A 72 -11.54 -24.27 9.15
N GLU A 73 -11.74 -23.78 7.92
CA GLU A 73 -12.24 -22.43 7.68
C GLU A 73 -13.75 -22.41 7.50
N LEU A 74 -14.32 -23.41 6.81
CA LEU A 74 -15.75 -23.47 6.52
C LEU A 74 -16.55 -24.36 7.48
N GLY A 75 -15.87 -25.11 8.37
CA GLY A 75 -16.52 -26.00 9.34
C GLY A 75 -17.31 -27.16 8.71
N MET A 76 -17.03 -27.49 7.45
CA MET A 76 -17.69 -28.57 6.73
C MET A 76 -17.19 -29.93 7.24
N VAL A 77 -18.11 -30.86 7.38
CA VAL A 77 -17.84 -32.24 7.84
C VAL A 77 -18.46 -33.24 6.89
N LYS A 78 -17.81 -34.39 6.72
CA LYS A 78 -18.34 -35.48 5.90
C LYS A 78 -19.43 -36.23 6.69
N PRO A 79 -20.43 -36.84 6.01
CA PRO A 79 -21.39 -37.71 6.68
C PRO A 79 -20.67 -38.83 7.44
N GLY A 80 -20.93 -38.93 8.76
CA GLY A 80 -20.28 -39.90 9.65
C GLY A 80 -19.13 -39.33 10.51
N ASP A 81 -18.74 -38.07 10.31
CA ASP A 81 -17.74 -37.42 11.16
C ASP A 81 -18.30 -37.09 12.55
N VAL A 82 -17.48 -37.30 13.61
CA VAL A 82 -17.82 -36.96 15.00
C VAL A 82 -17.26 -35.57 15.33
N VAL A 83 -18.15 -34.61 15.60
CA VAL A 83 -17.78 -33.24 15.95
C VAL A 83 -17.78 -33.06 17.47
N TYR A 84 -16.62 -32.82 18.06
CA TYR A 84 -16.49 -32.46 19.46
C TYR A 84 -16.72 -30.95 19.64
N ARG A 85 -17.83 -30.57 20.28
CA ARG A 85 -18.07 -29.20 20.73
C ARG A 85 -17.83 -29.14 22.24
N TRP A 86 -16.79 -28.44 22.66
CA TRP A 86 -16.59 -28.12 24.07
C TRP A 86 -17.56 -27.00 24.45
N THR A 87 -18.55 -27.31 25.29
CA THR A 87 -19.43 -26.30 25.88
C THR A 87 -18.65 -25.61 26.99
N GLN A 88 -18.33 -24.32 26.80
CA GLN A 88 -17.95 -23.42 27.88
C GLN A 88 -19.14 -22.56 28.26
#